data_AF-A0A7Z7FD91-F1
#
_entry.id   AF-A0A7Z7FD91-F1
#
_cell.length_a   1.000
_cell.length_b   1.000
_cell.length_c   1.000
_cell.angle_alpha   90.00
_cell.angle_beta   90.00
_cell.angle_gamma   90.00
#
_symmetry.space_group_name_H-M   'P 1'
#
loop_
_entity.id
_entity.type
_entity.pdbx_description
1 polymer ?
#
loop_
_entity_poly.entity_id
_entity_poly.type
_entity_poly.pdbx_seq_one_letter_code
_entity_poly.pdbx_strand_id
1 'polypeptide(L)'
;MKFNEKAINSIMKWIILALVVLIIIPVTFHIGQLLWGIIILFFTFWMTMLVDCLQRNENDFPSKGQNEKLIWSMVLIFLNLIGAFLYFVLVFTKYNEVTDLQVSKNMN
;
A
#
# COMPACT_ATOMS: atom_id res chain seq x y z
N MET A 1 45.00 36.12 27.11
CA MET A 1 44.57 34.89 26.39
C MET A 1 43.06 34.58 26.48
N LYS A 2 42.29 35.11 27.46
CA LYS A 2 40.83 34.85 27.62
C LYS A 2 39.92 35.28 26.46
N PHE A 3 40.34 36.26 25.65
CA PHE A 3 39.53 36.77 24.53
C PHE A 3 39.35 35.71 23.43
N ASN A 4 40.38 34.90 23.18
CA ASN A 4 40.34 33.83 22.18
C ASN A 4 39.43 32.67 22.62
N GLU A 5 39.44 32.34 23.90
CA GLU A 5 38.61 31.26 24.47
C GLU A 5 37.11 31.54 24.35
N LYS A 6 36.69 32.81 24.54
CA LYS A 6 35.29 33.25 24.38
C LYS A 6 34.84 33.31 22.91
N ALA A 7 35.75 33.61 22.00
CA ALA A 7 35.46 33.51 20.57
C ALA A 7 35.32 32.04 20.14
N ILE A 8 36.24 31.19 20.58
CA ILE A 8 36.27 29.76 20.27
C ILE A 8 35.03 29.04 20.80
N ASN A 9 34.62 29.27 22.05
CA ASN A 9 33.45 28.61 22.62
C ASN A 9 32.13 29.09 21.96
N SER A 10 32.08 30.33 21.49
CA SER A 10 30.96 30.84 20.70
C SER A 10 30.89 30.15 19.34
N ILE A 11 32.02 30.06 18.63
CA ILE A 11 32.13 29.39 17.33
C ILE A 11 31.80 27.89 17.45
N MET A 12 32.34 27.22 18.47
CA MET A 12 32.13 25.80 18.72
C MET A 12 30.65 25.46 18.95
N LYS A 13 29.89 26.32 19.63
CA LYS A 13 28.44 26.14 19.82
C LYS A 13 27.68 26.14 18.49
N TRP A 14 28.01 27.06 17.59
CA TRP A 14 27.37 27.13 16.26
C TRP A 14 27.75 25.94 15.38
N ILE A 15 29.00 25.46 15.47
CA ILE A 15 29.45 24.25 14.77
C ILE A 15 28.70 23.01 15.29
N ILE A 16 28.57 22.87 16.61
CA ILE A 16 27.81 21.77 17.22
C ILE A 16 26.35 21.83 16.80
N LEU A 17 25.73 23.00 16.81
CA LEU A 17 24.34 23.18 16.37
C LEU A 17 24.16 22.75 14.91
N ALA A 18 25.06 23.19 14.02
CA ALA A 18 25.03 22.83 12.61
C ALA A 18 25.18 21.31 12.38
N LEU A 19 26.11 20.66 13.10
CA LEU A 19 26.30 19.20 13.05
C LEU A 19 25.07 18.44 13.55
N VAL A 20 24.45 18.89 14.64
CA VAL A 20 23.24 18.26 15.17
C VAL A 20 22.09 18.36 14.16
N VAL A 21 21.89 19.53 13.55
CA VAL A 21 20.84 19.71 12.53
C VAL A 21 21.11 18.86 11.28
N LEU A 22 22.36 18.77 10.84
CA LEU A 22 22.77 17.95 9.70
C LEU A 22 22.41 16.46 9.89
N ILE A 23 22.50 15.96 11.12
CA ILE A 23 22.20 14.55 11.45
C ILE A 23 20.68 14.34 11.65
N ILE A 24 19.98 15.31 12.23
CA ILE A 24 18.53 15.17 12.51
C ILE A 24 17.72 15.10 11.22
N ILE A 25 18.02 15.92 10.21
CA ILE A 25 17.27 15.97 8.94
C ILE A 25 17.16 14.59 8.26
N PRO A 26 18.26 13.87 7.97
CA PRO A 26 18.18 12.55 7.35
C PRO A 26 17.52 11.52 8.28
N VAL A 27 17.74 11.58 9.59
CA VAL A 27 17.09 10.67 10.54
C VAL A 27 15.57 10.84 10.53
N THR A 28 15.06 12.07 10.58
CA THR A 28 13.63 12.35 10.47
C THR A 28 13.08 11.95 9.10
N PHE A 29 13.84 12.15 8.03
CA PHE A 29 13.45 11.75 6.68
C PHE A 29 13.32 10.23 6.53
N HIS A 30 14.27 9.46 7.06
CA HIS A 30 14.24 7.99 7.01
C HIS A 30 13.08 7.38 7.81
N ILE A 31 12.70 7.99 8.94
CA ILE A 31 11.52 7.58 9.72
C ILE A 31 10.23 7.79 8.90
N GLY A 32 10.12 8.91 8.18
CA GLY A 32 8.99 9.18 7.29
C GLY A 32 8.94 8.20 6.11
N GLN A 33 10.08 7.82 5.54
CA GLN A 33 10.17 6.97 4.35
C GLN A 33 9.55 5.58 4.54
N LEU A 34 9.65 4.98 5.73
CA LEU A 34 9.05 3.67 6.01
C LEU A 34 7.52 3.71 5.93
N LEU A 35 6.90 4.79 6.41
CA LEU A 35 5.45 4.97 6.34
C LEU A 35 4.98 5.13 4.89
N TRP A 36 5.73 5.87 4.06
CA TRP A 36 5.44 6.01 2.64
C TRP A 36 5.51 4.69 1.88
N GLY A 37 6.48 3.83 2.20
CA GLY A 37 6.60 2.50 1.59
C GLY A 37 5.37 1.63 1.84
N ILE A 38 4.88 1.62 3.09
CA ILE A 38 3.68 0.86 3.48
C ILE A 38 2.44 1.39 2.75
N ILE A 39 2.27 2.70 2.66
CA ILE A 39 1.15 3.33 1.94
C ILE A 39 1.16 2.94 0.47
N ILE A 40 2.33 2.98 -0.19
CA ILE A 40 2.46 2.60 -1.60
C ILE A 40 2.11 1.12 -1.80
N LEU A 41 2.57 0.23 -0.92
CA LEU A 41 2.24 -1.20 -1.00
C LEU A 41 0.74 -1.44 -0.89
N PHE A 42 0.07 -0.83 0.10
CA PHE A 42 -1.38 -0.93 0.26
C PHE A 42 -2.15 -0.34 -0.92
N PHE A 43 -1.70 0.82 -1.42
CA PHE A 43 -2.33 1.46 -2.56
C PHE A 43 -2.16 0.64 -3.84
N THR A 44 -0.97 0.08 -4.06
CA THR A 44 -0.69 -0.80 -5.20
C THR A 44 -1.55 -2.06 -5.13
N PHE A 45 -1.63 -2.68 -3.95
CA PHE A 45 -2.51 -3.84 -3.73
C PHE A 45 -3.98 -3.51 -4.04
N TRP A 46 -4.50 -2.40 -3.51
CA TRP A 46 -5.86 -1.97 -3.79
C TRP A 46 -6.09 -1.72 -5.29
N MET A 47 -5.17 -1.01 -5.95
CA MET A 47 -5.23 -0.76 -7.40
C MET A 47 -5.22 -2.06 -8.20
N THR A 48 -4.39 -3.05 -7.84
CA THR A 48 -4.38 -4.34 -8.53
C THR A 48 -5.71 -5.08 -8.41
N MET A 49 -6.38 -5.02 -7.26
CA MET A 49 -7.70 -5.64 -7.08
C MET A 49 -8.80 -4.91 -7.86
N LEU A 50 -8.72 -3.57 -7.94
CA LEU A 50 -9.63 -2.79 -8.77
C LEU A 50 -9.46 -3.12 -10.26
N VAL A 51 -8.22 -3.21 -10.75
CA VAL A 51 -7.93 -3.59 -12.14
C VAL A 51 -8.38 -5.02 -12.43
N ASP A 52 -8.15 -5.98 -11.52
CA ASP A 52 -8.66 -7.36 -11.67
C ASP A 52 -10.19 -7.38 -11.79
N CYS A 53 -10.90 -6.66 -10.92
CA CYS A 53 -12.36 -6.56 -10.98
C CYS A 53 -12.86 -5.94 -12.30
N LEU A 54 -12.15 -4.94 -12.84
CA LEU A 54 -12.52 -4.27 -14.09
C LEU A 54 -12.15 -5.10 -15.33
N GLN A 55 -11.13 -5.95 -15.28
CA GLN A 55 -10.76 -6.84 -16.38
C GLN A 55 -11.56 -8.13 -16.38
N ARG A 56 -12.02 -8.59 -15.20
CA ARG A 56 -12.83 -9.80 -15.05
C ARG A 56 -14.12 -9.71 -15.87
N ASN A 57 -14.45 -10.82 -16.53
CA ASN A 57 -15.63 -10.95 -17.34
C ASN A 57 -16.86 -11.16 -16.45
N GLU A 58 -18.01 -10.65 -16.87
CA GLU A 58 -19.26 -10.70 -16.10
C GLU A 58 -19.73 -12.14 -15.75
N ASN A 59 -19.27 -13.12 -16.53
CA ASN A 59 -19.58 -14.54 -16.35
C ASN A 59 -18.76 -15.25 -15.26
N ASP A 60 -17.63 -14.65 -14.84
CA ASP A 60 -16.69 -15.23 -13.86
C ASP A 60 -17.00 -14.78 -12.43
N PHE A 61 -18.05 -13.97 -12.25
CA PHE A 61 -18.55 -13.59 -10.94
C PHE A 61 -19.44 -14.70 -10.36
N PRO A 62 -19.34 -14.99 -9.06
CA PRO A 62 -20.00 -16.14 -8.43
C PRO A 62 -21.54 -16.11 -8.57
N SER A 63 -22.13 -14.92 -8.69
CA SER A 63 -23.57 -14.71 -8.82
C SER A 63 -24.06 -14.63 -10.28
N LYS A 64 -23.15 -14.53 -11.27
CA LYS A 64 -23.45 -14.33 -12.71
C LYS A 64 -24.47 -13.21 -13.01
N GLY A 65 -24.59 -12.24 -12.10
CA GLY A 65 -25.48 -11.11 -12.26
C GLY A 65 -24.90 -10.09 -13.23
N GLN A 66 -25.74 -9.57 -14.13
CA GLN A 66 -25.38 -8.60 -15.17
C GLN A 66 -24.72 -7.32 -14.61
N ASN A 67 -24.94 -7.01 -13.33
CA ASN A 67 -24.42 -5.82 -12.65
C ASN A 67 -23.37 -6.13 -11.56
N GLU A 68 -22.95 -7.39 -11.38
CA GLU A 68 -21.98 -7.78 -10.33
C GLU A 68 -20.67 -7.01 -10.44
N LYS A 69 -20.18 -6.84 -11.67
CA LYS A 69 -18.96 -6.06 -11.95
C LYS A 69 -19.06 -4.62 -11.45
N LEU A 70 -20.21 -3.97 -11.67
CA LEU A 70 -20.46 -2.60 -11.22
C LEU A 70 -20.58 -2.52 -9.70
N ILE A 71 -21.27 -3.48 -9.08
CA ILE A 71 -21.43 -3.54 -7.62
C ILE A 71 -20.06 -3.71 -6.95
N TRP A 72 -19.26 -4.68 -7.39
CA TRP A 72 -17.93 -4.91 -6.83
C TRP A 72 -16.98 -3.75 -7.09
N SER A 73 -17.06 -3.10 -8.26
CA SER A 73 -16.29 -1.89 -8.54
C SER A 73 -16.67 -0.75 -7.60
N MET A 74 -17.96 -0.53 -7.33
CA MET A 74 -18.41 0.46 -6.34
C MET A 74 -17.92 0.10 -4.94
N VAL A 75 -18.02 -1.17 -4.53
CA VAL A 75 -17.51 -1.63 -3.23
C VAL A 75 -16.02 -1.35 -3.11
N LEU A 76 -15.22 -1.67 -4.13
CA LEU A 76 -13.78 -1.41 -4.17
C LEU A 76 -13.45 0.09 -4.08
N ILE A 77 -14.22 0.96 -4.74
CA ILE A 77 -14.00 2.41 -4.74
C ILE A 77 -14.42 3.05 -3.40
N PHE A 78 -15.61 2.71 -2.89
CA PHE A 78 -16.13 3.33 -1.66
C PHE A 78 -15.52 2.75 -0.39
N LEU A 79 -15.28 1.43 -0.34
CA LEU A 79 -14.72 0.76 0.85
C LEU A 79 -13.19 0.62 0.78
N ASN A 80 -12.54 1.07 -0.30
CA ASN A 80 -11.09 1.07 -0.49
C ASN A 80 -10.44 -0.26 -0.07
N LEU A 81 -9.61 -0.24 0.97
CA LEU A 81 -8.88 -1.41 1.47
C LEU A 81 -9.82 -2.54 1.94
N ILE A 82 -10.93 -2.17 2.60
CA ILE A 82 -11.93 -3.13 3.07
C ILE A 82 -12.65 -3.74 1.88
N GLY A 83 -12.94 -2.93 0.85
CA GLY A 83 -13.51 -3.42 -0.41
C GLY A 83 -12.60 -4.41 -1.12
N ALA A 84 -11.30 -4.12 -1.19
CA ALA A 84 -10.31 -5.04 -1.77
C ALA A 84 -10.16 -6.34 -0.97
N PHE A 85 -10.17 -6.26 0.36
CA PHE A 85 -10.13 -7.45 1.21
C PHE A 85 -11.37 -8.34 1.02
N LEU A 86 -12.57 -7.73 1.00
CA LEU A 86 -13.81 -8.44 0.74
C LEU A 86 -13.85 -9.07 -0.66
N TYR A 87 -13.38 -8.33 -1.68
CA TYR A 87 -13.27 -8.85 -3.05
C TYR A 87 -12.33 -10.06 -3.12
N PHE A 88 -11.17 -9.98 -2.48
CA PHE A 88 -10.22 -11.08 -2.44
C PHE A 88 -10.82 -12.35 -1.81
N VAL A 89 -11.46 -12.24 -0.65
CA VAL A 89 -12.01 -13.40 0.06
C VAL A 89 -13.23 -13.99 -0.67
N LEU A 90 -14.14 -13.15 -1.18
CA LEU A 90 -15.42 -13.63 -1.71
C LEU A 90 -15.36 -13.96 -3.21
N VAL A 91 -14.61 -13.20 -3.99
CA VAL A 91 -14.61 -13.29 -5.46
C VAL A 91 -13.38 -14.03 -5.98
N PHE A 92 -12.19 -13.75 -5.42
CA PHE A 92 -10.96 -14.42 -5.87
C PHE A 92 -10.88 -15.87 -5.37
N THR A 93 -11.15 -16.13 -4.08
CA THR A 93 -11.13 -17.51 -3.55
C THR A 93 -12.15 -18.42 -4.23
N LYS A 94 -13.36 -17.90 -4.51
CA LYS A 94 -14.43 -18.71 -5.12
C LYS A 94 -14.15 -19.09 -6.57
N TYR A 95 -13.52 -18.19 -7.32
CA TYR A 95 -13.10 -18.46 -8.70
C TYR A 95 -12.09 -19.62 -8.79
N ASN A 96 -11.12 -19.66 -7.88
CA ASN A 96 -10.11 -20.72 -7.86
C ASN A 96 -10.73 -22.09 -7.51
N GLU A 97 -11.61 -22.13 -6.51
CA GLU A 97 -12.31 -23.37 -6.11
C GLU A 97 -13.12 -23.96 -7.27
N VAL A 98 -13.89 -23.13 -7.99
CA VAL A 98 -14.71 -23.60 -9.12
C VAL A 98 -13.82 -24.10 -10.26
N THR A 99 -12.73 -23.38 -10.56
CA THR A 99 -11.77 -23.77 -11.59
C THR A 99 -11.14 -25.13 -11.27
N ASP A 100 -10.68 -25.34 -10.04
CA ASP A 100 -10.04 -26.58 -9.62
C ASP A 100 -11.00 -27.79 -9.70
N LEU A 101 -12.27 -27.60 -9.34
CA LEU A 101 -13.30 -28.64 -9.45
C LEU A 101 -13.60 -29.00 -10.92
N GLN A 102 -13.65 -28.01 -11.82
CA GLN A 102 -13.83 -28.26 -13.25
C GLN A 102 -12.62 -28.97 -13.86
N VAL A 103 -11.41 -28.61 -13.46
CA VAL A 103 -10.17 -29.27 -13.91
C VAL A 103 -10.13 -30.72 -13.42
N SER A 104 -10.42 -30.98 -12.15
CA SER A 104 -10.48 -32.34 -11.60
C SER A 104 -11.51 -33.23 -12.32
N LYS A 105 -12.68 -32.68 -12.67
CA LYS A 105 -13.74 -33.41 -13.39
C LYS A 105 -13.36 -33.74 -14.83
N ASN A 106 -12.56 -32.89 -15.51
CA ASN A 106 -12.12 -33.14 -16.88
C ASN A 106 -10.95 -34.15 -16.97
N MET A 107 -10.27 -34.46 -15.87
CA MET A 107 -9.18 -35.43 -15.81
C MET A 107 -9.63 -36.86 -15.45
N ASN A 108 -10.93 -37.10 -15.26
CA ASN A 108 -11.51 -38.38 -14.85
C ASN A 108 -12.60 -38.80 -15.84
#